data_AF-A0A3E0NET2-F1
#
_entry.id   AF-A0A3E0NET2-F1
#
_cell.length_a   1.000
_cell.length_b   1.000
_cell.length_c   1.000
_cell.angle_alpha   90.00
_cell.angle_beta   90.00
_cell.angle_gamma   90.00
#
_symmetry.space_group_name_H-M   'P 1'
#
loop_
_entity.id
_entity.type
_entity.pdbx_description
1 polymer ?
#
loop_
_entity_poly.entity_id
_entity_poly.type
_entity_poly.pdbx_seq_one_letter_code
_entity_poly.pdbx_strand_id
1 'polypeptide(L)'
;DEMLQRAIRAHGNLTEYAPMMVILLYLLETNGTDPSTLHGLGLAFVVGRLMHGICFGFMKSSMPLRIGGTVLTLTPLLVAALMLVSIAL
;
A
#
# COMPACT_ATOMS: atom_id res chain seq x y z
N ASP A 1 -7.70 -1.56 26.82
CA ASP A 1 -8.60 -2.22 25.86
C ASP A 1 -7.79 -2.71 24.66
N GLU A 2 -7.78 -4.03 24.43
CA GLU A 2 -6.97 -4.66 23.37
C GLU A 2 -7.46 -4.25 21.96
N MET A 3 -8.76 -3.99 21.80
CA MET A 3 -9.34 -3.59 20.51
C MET A 3 -8.88 -2.19 20.11
N LEU A 4 -8.84 -1.25 21.06
CA LEU A 4 -8.34 0.10 20.84
C LEU A 4 -6.87 0.10 20.36
N GLN A 5 -6.03 -0.72 20.99
CA GLN A 5 -4.61 -0.84 20.61
C GLN A 5 -4.42 -1.46 19.21
N ARG A 6 -5.32 -2.36 18.78
CA ARG A 6 -5.31 -2.91 17.41
C ARG A 6 -5.74 -1.87 16.39
N ALA A 7 -6.76 -1.07 16.69
CA ALA A 7 -7.22 0.02 15.83
C ALA A 7 -6.15 1.11 15.65
N ILE A 8 -5.50 1.53 16.74
CA ILE A 8 -4.39 2.51 16.69
C ILE A 8 -3.26 1.99 15.79
N ARG A 9 -2.86 0.73 15.93
CA ARG A 9 -1.83 0.13 15.07
C ARG A 9 -2.24 0.05 13.62
N ALA A 10 -3.49 -0.33 13.34
CA ALA A 10 -4.00 -0.37 11.97
C ALA A 10 -4.00 1.02 11.32
N HIS A 11 -4.41 2.06 12.06
CA HIS A 11 -4.37 3.44 11.58
C HIS A 11 -2.93 3.93 11.39
N GLY A 12 -2.03 3.68 12.34
CA GLY A 12 -0.61 4.04 12.21
C GLY A 12 0.02 3.46 10.94
N ASN A 13 -0.21 2.18 10.67
CA ASN A 13 0.23 1.54 9.43
C ASN A 13 -0.36 2.22 8.18
N LEU A 14 -1.62 2.66 8.22
CA LEU A 14 -2.19 3.38 7.07
C LEU A 14 -1.50 4.72 6.84
N THR A 15 -1.27 5.48 7.92
CA THR A 15 -0.60 6.80 7.89
C THR A 15 0.86 6.71 7.43
N GLU A 16 1.54 5.58 7.65
CA GLU A 16 2.91 5.38 7.17
C GLU A 16 2.98 5.10 5.66
N TYR A 17 2.13 4.20 5.16
CA TYR A 17 2.27 3.70 3.77
C TYR A 17 1.43 4.48 2.75
N ALA A 18 0.24 4.96 3.11
CA ALA A 18 -0.67 5.59 2.14
C ALA A 18 -0.14 6.94 1.60
N PRO A 19 0.34 7.88 2.43
CA PRO A 19 0.90 9.12 1.92
C PRO A 19 2.10 8.88 1.00
N MET A 20 2.94 7.90 1.36
CA MET A 20 4.12 7.55 0.58
C MET A 20 3.76 7.02 -0.81
N MET A 21 2.76 6.13 -0.89
CA MET A 21 2.27 5.64 -2.18
C MET A 21 1.72 6.76 -3.06
N VAL A 22 0.92 7.67 -2.48
CA VAL A 22 0.34 8.80 -3.22
C VAL A 22 1.43 9.72 -3.80
N ILE A 23 2.47 10.01 -3.00
CA ILE A 23 3.62 10.80 -3.46
C ILE A 23 4.34 10.10 -4.62
N LEU A 24 4.60 8.79 -4.52
CA LEU A 24 5.26 8.04 -5.58
C LEU A 24 4.45 8.01 -6.88
N LEU A 25 3.13 7.83 -6.80
CA LEU A 25 2.25 7.87 -7.97
C LEU A 25 2.25 9.24 -8.64
N TYR A 26 2.19 10.32 -7.85
CA TYR A 26 2.28 11.69 -8.37
C TYR A 26 3.61 11.95 -9.07
N LEU A 27 4.72 11.48 -8.50
CA LEU A 27 6.03 11.60 -9.15
C LEU A 27 6.11 10.80 -10.46
N LEU A 28 5.54 9.60 -10.52
CA LEU A 28 5.50 8.81 -11.75
C LEU A 28 4.63 9.47 -12.83
N GLU A 29 3.48 10.03 -12.44
CA GLU A 29 2.58 10.77 -13.33
C GLU A 29 3.28 12.00 -13.93
N THR A 30 3.99 12.78 -13.10
CA THR A 30 4.73 13.97 -13.57
C THR A 30 5.92 13.64 -14.47
N ASN A 31 6.46 12.41 -14.39
CA ASN A 31 7.48 11.91 -15.31
C ASN A 31 6.90 11.26 -16.59
N GLY A 32 5.58 11.32 -16.81
CA GLY A 32 4.96 10.82 -18.03
C GLY A 32 4.80 9.30 -18.09
N THR A 33 4.75 8.62 -16.93
CA THR A 33 4.46 7.18 -16.87
C THR A 33 3.08 6.88 -17.45
N ASP A 34 2.95 5.78 -18.19
CA ASP A 34 1.70 5.37 -18.81
C ASP A 34 0.54 5.25 -17.79
N PRO A 35 -0.65 5.81 -18.07
CA PRO A 35 -1.79 5.79 -17.17
C PRO A 35 -2.21 4.39 -16.72
N SER A 36 -2.08 3.35 -17.56
CA SER A 36 -2.46 1.99 -17.18
C SER A 36 -1.55 1.43 -16.07
N THR A 37 -0.27 1.80 -16.09
CA THR A 37 0.70 1.40 -15.07
C THR A 37 0.39 2.08 -13.73
N LEU A 38 0.06 3.39 -13.77
CA LEU A 38 -0.36 4.14 -12.57
C LEU A 38 -1.62 3.54 -11.92
N HIS A 39 -2.65 3.24 -12.73
CA HIS A 39 -3.87 2.61 -12.25
C HIS A 39 -3.61 1.20 -11.71
N GLY A 40 -2.74 0.41 -12.34
CA GLY A 40 -2.35 -0.92 -11.87
C GLY A 40 -1.67 -0.87 -10.49
N LEU A 41 -0.71 0.03 -10.31
CA LEU A 41 -0.01 0.23 -9.04
C LEU A 41 -0.95 0.73 -7.94
N GLY A 42 -1.77 1.73 -8.25
CA GLY A 42 -2.76 2.29 -7.33
C GLY A 42 -3.80 1.25 -6.90
N LEU A 43 -4.36 0.49 -7.85
CA LEU A 43 -5.36 -0.54 -7.56
C LEU A 43 -4.78 -1.66 -6.71
N ALA A 44 -3.57 -2.15 -7.04
CA ALA A 44 -2.89 -3.17 -6.26
C ALA A 44 -2.68 -2.72 -4.80
N PHE A 45 -2.22 -1.47 -4.60
CA PHE A 45 -2.04 -0.91 -3.27
C PHE A 45 -3.35 -0.80 -2.50
N VAL A 46 -4.42 -0.29 -3.12
CA VAL A 46 -5.74 -0.16 -2.49
C VAL A 46 -6.30 -1.53 -2.08
N VAL A 47 -6.22 -2.53 -2.97
CA VAL A 47 -6.64 -3.90 -2.65
C VAL A 47 -5.84 -4.47 -1.47
N GLY A 48 -4.52 -4.25 -1.44
CA GLY A 48 -3.68 -4.66 -0.32
C GLY A 48 -4.08 -4.05 1.02
N ARG A 49 -4.41 -2.76 1.01
CA ARG A 49 -4.88 -2.02 2.19
C ARG A 49 -6.25 -2.48 2.66
N LEU A 50 -7.18 -2.77 1.75
CA LEU A 50 -8.48 -3.35 2.09
C LEU A 50 -8.33 -4.75 2.70
N MET A 51 -7.52 -5.62 2.10
CA MET A 51 -7.24 -6.95 2.65
C MET A 51 -6.62 -6.87 4.05
N HIS A 52 -5.63 -6.00 4.25
CA HIS A 52 -4.97 -5.81 5.53
C HIS A 52 -5.91 -5.20 6.59
N GLY A 53 -6.73 -4.22 6.21
CA GLY A 53 -7.73 -3.59 7.08
C GLY A 53 -8.83 -4.55 7.51
N ILE A 54 -9.37 -5.35 6.57
CA ILE A 54 -10.38 -6.38 6.86
C ILE A 54 -9.82 -7.45 7.80
N CYS A 55 -8.57 -7.87 7.59
CA CYS A 55 -7.87 -8.80 8.48
C CYS A 55 -7.78 -8.26 9.92
N PHE A 56 -7.49 -6.97 10.11
CA PHE A 56 -7.36 -6.36 11.43
C PHE A 56 -8.71 -6.02 12.08
N GLY A 57 -9.74 -5.69 11.30
CA GLY A 57 -11.05 -5.25 11.79
C GLY A 57 -12.04 -6.37 12.07
N PHE A 58 -12.03 -7.47 11.31
CA PHE A 58 -13.10 -8.49 11.36
C PHE A 58 -12.62 -9.90 11.72
N MET A 59 -11.32 -10.17 11.71
CA MET A 59 -10.78 -11.53 11.91
C MET A 59 -9.91 -11.63 13.15
N LYS A 60 -10.15 -12.65 13.99
CA LYS A 60 -9.40 -12.89 15.25
C LYS A 60 -7.92 -13.17 15.00
N SER A 61 -7.62 -13.92 13.94
CA SER A 61 -6.29 -14.12 13.35
C SER A 61 -6.45 -14.78 11.96
N SER A 62 -6.05 -14.11 10.88
CA SER A 62 -5.98 -14.71 9.53
C SER A 62 -4.64 -14.40 8.89
N MET A 63 -3.67 -15.29 9.14
CA MET A 63 -2.30 -15.15 8.68
C MET A 63 -2.13 -14.97 7.15
N PRO A 64 -2.89 -15.64 6.27
CA PRO A 64 -2.75 -15.42 4.82
C PRO A 64 -3.25 -14.04 4.36
N LEU A 65 -4.27 -13.48 5.01
CA LEU A 65 -4.82 -12.17 4.65
C LEU A 65 -3.90 -11.03 5.11
N ARG A 66 -3.21 -11.24 6.24
CA ARG A 66 -2.16 -10.35 6.73
C ARG A 66 -0.94 -10.34 5.82
N ILE A 67 -0.40 -11.52 5.48
CA ILE A 67 0.78 -11.65 4.60
C ILE A 67 0.44 -11.13 3.19
N GLY A 68 -0.69 -11.54 2.63
CA GLY A 68 -1.15 -11.07 1.33
C GLY A 68 -1.33 -9.56 1.29
N GLY A 69 -1.99 -8.96 2.28
CA GLY A 69 -2.19 -7.50 2.36
C GLY A 69 -0.88 -6.72 2.51
N THR A 70 0.09 -7.25 3.28
CA THR A 70 1.42 -6.64 3.40
C THR A 70 2.19 -6.72 2.08
N VAL A 71 2.22 -7.88 1.43
CA VAL A 71 2.91 -8.07 0.13
C VAL A 71 2.29 -7.15 -0.93
N LEU A 72 0.96 -7.10 -1.03
CA LEU A 72 0.27 -6.25 -2.00
C LEU A 72 0.36 -4.76 -1.68
N THR A 73 0.81 -4.37 -0.48
CA THR A 73 1.20 -2.98 -0.20
C THR A 73 2.64 -2.72 -0.59
N LEU A 74 3.57 -3.55 -0.10
CA LEU A 74 5.00 -3.28 -0.23
C LEU A 74 5.48 -3.42 -1.68
N THR A 75 4.88 -4.34 -2.44
CA THR A 75 5.24 -4.60 -3.84
C THR A 75 5.00 -3.37 -4.73
N PRO A 76 3.79 -2.78 -4.81
CA PRO A 76 3.58 -1.58 -5.63
C PRO A 76 4.41 -0.39 -5.14
N LEU A 77 4.67 -0.28 -3.83
CA LEU A 77 5.53 0.76 -3.28
C LEU A 77 6.98 0.60 -3.77
N LEU A 78 7.53 -0.62 -3.73
CA LEU A 78 8.87 -0.94 -4.19
C LEU A 78 9.00 -0.73 -5.70
N VAL A 79 8.03 -1.21 -6.48
CA VAL A 79 8.01 -1.05 -7.94
C VAL A 79 7.98 0.43 -8.32
N ALA A 80 7.11 1.23 -7.70
CA ALA A 80 7.03 2.66 -7.98
C ALA A 80 8.35 3.39 -7.64
N ALA A 81 8.98 3.04 -6.52
CA ALA A 81 10.28 3.59 -6.14
C ALA A 81 11.39 3.21 -7.15
N LEU A 82 11.47 1.94 -7.56
CA LEU A 82 12.46 1.49 -8.55
C LEU A 82 12.27 2.15 -9.91
N MET A 83 11.02 2.31 -10.36
CA MET A 83 10.72 3.04 -11.61
C MET A 83 11.21 4.49 -11.54
N LEU A 84 10.94 5.20 -10.44
CA LEU A 84 11.44 6.57 -10.27
C LEU A 84 12.96 6.65 -10.25
N VAL A 85 13.63 5.73 -9.54
CA VAL A 85 15.11 5.67 -9.54
C VAL A 85 15.65 5.40 -10.95
N SER A 86 14.99 4.54 -11.73
CA SER A 86 15.40 4.26 -13.11
C SER A 86 15.19 5.42 -14.08
N ILE A 87 14.20 6.29 -13.83
CA ILE A 87 13.97 7.50 -14.62
C ILE A 87 15.02 8.59 -14.27
N ALA A 88 15.50 8.60 -13.03
CA ALA A 88 16.47 9.59 -12.55
C ALA A 88 17.94 9.30 -12.95
N LEU A 89 18.25 8.07 -13.35
CA LEU A 89 19.58 7.62 -13.80
C LEU A 89 19.75 7.81 -15.31
#